data_AF-A0A1Y1RH47-F1
#
_entry.id   AF-A0A1Y1RH47-F1
#
_cell.length_a   1.000
_cell.length_b   1.000
_cell.length_c   1.000
_cell.angle_alpha   90.00
_cell.angle_beta   90.00
_cell.angle_gamma   90.00
#
_symmetry.space_group_name_H-M   'P 1'
#
loop_
_entity.id
_entity.type
_entity.pdbx_description
1 polymer ?
#
loop_
_entity_poly.entity_id
_entity_poly.type
_entity_poly.pdbx_seq_one_letter_code
_entity_poly.pdbx_strand_id
1 'polypeptide(L)'
;MTTAILGDDPSEILRRLGIGQPAALIMSIGGAAGLEDRLGNRLIQLYGRAIARASGNIDALIVDGGTKSGVMQMMGQGVADRGRKSILLGVTPRAKVLLPDEPDRDHPELTRLDSNHSHFVLVDCEEWGEETDTMCALLKTMANRAIVTAPPTPLKEEPKKESKKRLSNILGGAKKKSSHNNHRMVGEIPVVTVLVNGGEISKREALYSVRQGWPIIILEGSGRLADEIVRLWREKPELIEDPIMAEIVEEGHIYPYPIDGPVEGMERLVVRLLREDGILLMAWEQFSIYDLNANIQKDKFHLMQRLILILGVMVTALAVLKKTFNGGLLRDSLSWFLFQINRIPAIDIDIDQWSLLSYNFIDSLYPLNNLFNQVMIYDLSIAIYSDFHILKVLS
;
A
#
# COMPACT_ATOMS: atom_id res chain seq x y z
N MET A 1 11.64 -0.11 -34.43
CA MET A 1 10.21 0.21 -34.35
C MET A 1 9.42 -0.95 -34.95
N THR A 2 8.25 -1.27 -34.40
CA THR A 2 7.27 -2.21 -34.97
C THR A 2 5.88 -1.58 -34.93
N THR A 3 4.97 -2.05 -35.77
CA THR A 3 3.54 -1.80 -35.64
C THR A 3 2.87 -2.95 -34.88
N ALA A 4 1.73 -2.66 -34.26
CA ALA A 4 0.86 -3.64 -33.62
C ALA A 4 -0.61 -3.25 -33.84
N ILE A 5 -1.50 -4.23 -33.91
CA ILE A 5 -2.95 -4.02 -33.82
C ILE A 5 -3.42 -4.33 -32.39
N LEU A 6 -4.55 -3.76 -31.99
CA LEU A 6 -5.14 -4.04 -30.68
C LEU A 6 -5.39 -5.54 -30.50
N GLY A 7 -4.88 -6.10 -29.40
CA GLY A 7 -4.98 -7.53 -29.09
C GLY A 7 -3.88 -8.43 -29.69
N ASP A 8 -2.89 -7.88 -30.38
CA ASP A 8 -1.71 -8.64 -30.82
C ASP A 8 -0.98 -9.31 -29.63
N ASP A 9 -0.39 -10.49 -29.87
CA ASP A 9 0.40 -11.21 -28.86
C ASP A 9 1.62 -10.37 -28.43
N PRO A 10 1.69 -9.93 -27.15
CA PRO A 10 2.81 -9.13 -26.66
C PRO A 10 4.14 -9.87 -26.79
N SER A 11 4.14 -11.20 -26.71
CA SER A 11 5.37 -12.00 -26.85
C SER A 11 5.98 -11.88 -28.24
N GLU A 12 5.14 -11.77 -29.27
CA GLU A 12 5.54 -11.61 -30.67
C GLU A 12 6.04 -10.20 -30.94
N ILE A 13 5.34 -9.18 -30.42
CA ILE A 13 5.78 -7.78 -30.49
C ILE A 13 7.20 -7.65 -29.89
N LEU A 14 7.42 -8.19 -28.70
CA LEU A 14 8.73 -8.16 -28.04
C LEU A 14 9.81 -8.92 -28.83
N ARG A 15 9.47 -10.05 -29.47
CA ARG A 15 10.39 -10.79 -30.35
C ARG A 15 10.81 -9.95 -31.56
N ARG A 16 9.87 -9.28 -32.23
CA ARG A 16 10.13 -8.40 -33.39
C ARG A 16 10.99 -7.20 -33.02
N LEU A 17 10.82 -6.66 -31.82
CA LEU A 17 11.64 -5.57 -31.30
C LEU A 17 13.07 -6.00 -30.95
N GLY A 18 13.35 -7.30 -30.80
CA GLY A 18 14.67 -7.79 -30.42
C GLY A 18 15.09 -7.40 -29.00
N ILE A 19 14.13 -7.06 -28.14
CA ILE A 19 14.37 -6.66 -26.76
C ILE A 19 14.67 -7.92 -25.92
N GLY A 20 15.85 -7.93 -25.27
CA GLY A 20 16.25 -8.98 -24.34
C GLY A 20 15.47 -8.97 -23.02
N GLN A 21 15.83 -9.81 -22.06
CA GLN A 21 15.25 -9.76 -20.71
C GLN A 21 15.95 -8.67 -19.89
N PRO A 22 15.26 -7.57 -19.52
CA PRO A 22 15.82 -6.58 -18.61
C PRO A 22 15.84 -7.11 -17.18
N ALA A 23 16.72 -6.56 -16.33
CA ALA A 23 16.75 -6.92 -14.91
C ALA A 23 15.65 -6.22 -14.10
N ALA A 24 15.08 -5.14 -14.62
CA ALA A 24 13.97 -4.40 -14.00
C ALA A 24 13.11 -3.67 -15.06
N LEU A 25 11.89 -3.31 -14.68
CA LEU A 25 10.94 -2.60 -15.54
C LEU A 25 10.44 -1.33 -14.85
N ILE A 26 10.41 -0.23 -15.60
CA ILE A 26 9.83 1.04 -15.15
C ILE A 26 8.73 1.43 -16.13
N MET A 27 7.51 1.59 -15.63
CA MET A 27 6.41 2.18 -16.39
C MET A 27 6.32 3.67 -16.01
N SER A 28 6.56 4.58 -16.95
CA SER A 28 6.41 6.03 -16.70
C SER A 28 5.10 6.52 -17.31
N ILE A 29 4.16 6.87 -16.45
CA ILE A 29 2.82 7.33 -16.83
C ILE A 29 2.60 8.76 -16.37
N GLY A 30 1.78 9.49 -17.11
CA GLY A 30 1.54 10.89 -16.83
C GLY A 30 1.37 11.73 -18.08
N GLY A 31 0.66 12.83 -17.93
CA GLY A 31 0.41 13.75 -19.04
C GLY A 31 1.57 14.71 -19.26
N ALA A 32 1.74 15.16 -20.51
CA ALA A 32 2.62 16.27 -20.85
C ALA A 32 2.00 17.65 -20.58
N ALA A 33 0.66 17.72 -20.48
CA ALA A 33 -0.07 18.98 -20.42
C ALA A 33 0.21 19.79 -19.14
N GLY A 34 0.69 21.03 -19.30
CA GLY A 34 0.76 22.03 -18.24
C GLY A 34 1.95 21.87 -17.29
N LEU A 35 2.98 21.11 -17.69
CA LEU A 35 4.18 20.88 -16.88
C LEU A 35 5.33 21.86 -17.20
N GLU A 36 5.21 22.67 -18.27
CA GLU A 36 6.32 23.45 -18.81
C GLU A 36 6.73 24.68 -17.96
N ASP A 37 5.79 25.38 -17.32
CA ASP A 37 6.07 26.77 -16.88
C ASP A 37 6.72 26.91 -15.50
N ARG A 38 6.60 25.90 -14.61
CA ARG A 38 7.14 25.99 -13.24
C ARG A 38 7.84 24.73 -12.73
N LEU A 39 7.37 23.56 -13.13
CA LEU A 39 7.86 22.27 -12.62
C LEU A 39 8.94 21.65 -13.50
N GLY A 40 9.09 22.12 -14.76
CA GLY A 40 9.96 21.53 -15.77
C GLY A 40 11.40 21.29 -15.29
N ASN A 41 12.05 22.27 -14.65
CA ASN A 41 13.42 22.11 -14.17
C ASN A 41 13.56 21.02 -13.11
N ARG A 42 12.59 20.90 -12.20
CA ARG A 42 12.59 19.88 -11.15
C ARG A 42 12.34 18.49 -11.74
N LEU A 43 11.39 18.39 -12.66
CA LEU A 43 11.10 17.14 -13.38
C LEU A 43 12.29 16.69 -14.23
N ILE A 44 12.94 17.58 -14.98
CA ILE A 44 14.16 17.28 -15.75
C ILE A 44 15.23 16.69 -14.82
N GLN A 45 15.40 17.26 -13.62
CA GLN A 45 16.36 16.76 -12.65
C GLN A 45 15.98 15.38 -12.09
N LEU A 46 14.70 15.13 -11.79
CA LEU A 46 14.23 13.84 -11.28
C LEU A 46 14.29 12.75 -12.37
N TYR A 47 13.73 13.01 -13.55
CA TYR A 47 13.75 12.08 -14.68
C TYR A 47 15.16 11.77 -15.15
N GLY A 48 15.97 12.80 -15.37
CA GLY A 48 17.36 12.62 -15.76
C GLY A 48 18.18 12.04 -14.61
N ARG A 49 18.37 12.78 -13.53
CA ARG A 49 19.40 12.49 -12.52
C ARG A 49 19.01 11.41 -11.52
N ALA A 50 17.73 11.12 -11.32
CA ALA A 50 17.29 10.02 -10.48
C ALA A 50 16.85 8.82 -11.30
N ILE A 51 15.77 8.93 -12.08
CA ILE A 51 15.13 7.78 -12.73
C ILE A 51 16.04 7.19 -13.81
N ALA A 52 16.41 7.95 -14.84
CA ALA A 52 17.27 7.46 -15.93
C ALA A 52 18.65 7.00 -15.42
N ARG A 53 19.18 7.61 -14.35
CA ARG A 53 20.40 7.15 -13.70
C ARG A 53 20.22 5.79 -13.03
N ALA A 54 19.19 5.64 -12.22
CA ALA A 54 18.86 4.37 -11.57
C ALA A 54 18.66 3.27 -12.61
N SER A 55 17.89 3.56 -13.67
CA SER A 55 17.61 2.62 -14.75
C SER A 55 18.89 2.09 -15.40
N GLY A 56 19.84 2.98 -15.72
CA GLY A 56 21.09 2.58 -16.36
C GLY A 56 22.03 1.79 -15.44
N ASN A 57 21.88 1.92 -14.12
CA ASN A 57 22.71 1.21 -13.15
C ASN A 57 22.21 -0.21 -12.86
N ILE A 58 20.91 -0.47 -13.06
CA ILE A 58 20.27 -1.75 -12.76
C ILE A 58 19.77 -2.48 -14.00
N ASP A 59 20.17 -2.05 -15.20
CA ASP A 59 19.71 -2.61 -16.48
C ASP A 59 18.16 -2.67 -16.58
N ALA A 60 17.52 -1.55 -16.21
CA ALA A 60 16.08 -1.41 -16.32
C ALA A 60 15.68 -0.98 -17.73
N LEU A 61 14.58 -1.56 -18.21
CA LEU A 61 13.86 -1.09 -19.38
C LEU A 61 12.74 -0.15 -18.93
N ILE A 62 12.63 1.00 -19.60
CA ILE A 62 11.61 2.01 -19.34
C ILE A 62 10.57 1.96 -20.46
N VAL A 63 9.28 1.97 -20.09
CA VAL A 63 8.15 2.03 -21.02
C VAL A 63 7.33 3.29 -20.73
N ASP A 64 7.05 4.07 -21.78
CA ASP A 64 6.17 5.25 -21.74
C ASP A 64 5.47 5.46 -23.11
N GLY A 65 4.86 6.64 -23.32
CA GLY A 65 4.18 6.98 -24.58
C GLY A 65 5.10 7.41 -25.74
N GLY A 66 6.41 7.57 -25.56
CA GLY A 66 7.35 7.79 -26.67
C GLY A 66 7.34 9.16 -27.36
N THR A 67 6.53 10.12 -26.90
CA THR A 67 6.36 11.38 -27.61
C THR A 67 7.37 12.45 -27.19
N LYS A 68 7.67 13.40 -28.09
CA LYS A 68 8.47 14.59 -27.84
C LYS A 68 7.63 15.66 -27.13
N SER A 69 7.10 15.31 -25.98
CA SER A 69 6.27 16.17 -25.16
C SER A 69 6.36 15.81 -23.67
N GLY A 70 6.41 16.82 -22.81
CA GLY A 70 6.40 16.68 -21.36
C GLY A 70 7.43 15.69 -20.80
N VAL A 71 6.96 14.80 -19.92
CA VAL A 71 7.83 13.85 -19.18
C VAL A 71 8.51 12.81 -20.08
N MET A 72 7.91 12.44 -21.20
CA MET A 72 8.49 11.48 -22.16
C MET A 72 9.75 12.07 -22.81
N GLN A 73 9.70 13.33 -23.24
CA GLN A 73 10.88 14.03 -23.77
C GLN A 73 11.97 14.19 -22.68
N MET A 74 11.59 14.50 -21.44
CA MET A 74 12.53 14.62 -20.33
C MET A 74 13.20 13.27 -20.02
N MET A 75 12.46 12.17 -20.07
CA MET A 75 13.01 10.82 -19.93
C MET A 75 13.98 10.51 -21.06
N GLY A 76 13.58 10.73 -22.31
CA GLY A 76 14.41 10.54 -23.51
C GLY A 76 15.73 11.29 -23.40
N GLN A 77 15.70 12.58 -23.07
CA GLN A 77 16.91 13.37 -22.85
C GLN A 77 17.74 12.83 -21.68
N GLY A 78 17.10 12.46 -20.57
CA GLY A 78 17.74 11.88 -19.41
C GLY A 78 18.51 10.58 -19.72
N VAL A 79 17.94 9.70 -20.53
CA VAL A 79 18.57 8.46 -21.00
C VAL A 79 19.71 8.77 -21.98
N ALA A 80 19.52 9.73 -22.89
CA ALA A 80 20.54 10.14 -23.85
C ALA A 80 21.79 10.72 -23.17
N ASP A 81 21.62 11.61 -22.19
CA ASP A 81 22.70 12.24 -21.41
C ASP A 81 23.56 11.20 -20.65
N ARG A 82 23.04 9.99 -20.45
CA ARG A 82 23.70 8.88 -19.76
C ARG A 82 24.34 7.86 -20.69
N GLY A 83 24.41 8.18 -21.99
CA GLY A 83 24.97 7.29 -23.00
C GLY A 83 24.05 6.14 -23.37
N ARG A 84 22.71 6.31 -23.22
CA ARG A 84 21.70 5.34 -23.67
C ARG A 84 21.89 3.93 -23.09
N LYS A 85 22.22 3.87 -21.79
CA LYS A 85 22.44 2.61 -21.07
C LYS A 85 21.18 1.79 -20.80
N SER A 86 20.01 2.42 -20.87
CA SER A 86 18.71 1.78 -20.68
C SER A 86 17.94 1.76 -21.98
N ILE A 87 17.21 0.67 -22.21
CA ILE A 87 16.21 0.60 -23.27
C ILE A 87 15.04 1.49 -22.86
N LEU A 88 14.67 2.40 -23.75
CA LEU A 88 13.50 3.26 -23.64
C LEU A 88 12.54 2.92 -24.77
N LEU A 89 11.37 2.38 -24.42
CA LEU A 89 10.34 1.86 -25.32
C LEU A 89 9.10 2.75 -25.28
N GLY A 90 8.79 3.42 -26.39
CA GLY A 90 7.56 4.18 -26.57
C GLY A 90 6.42 3.30 -27.11
N VAL A 91 5.24 3.34 -26.50
CA VAL A 91 4.01 2.71 -27.00
C VAL A 91 2.98 3.79 -27.25
N THR A 92 2.52 3.94 -28.49
CA THR A 92 1.71 5.11 -28.89
C THR A 92 0.79 4.80 -30.07
N PRO A 93 -0.35 5.50 -30.22
CA PRO A 93 -1.21 5.40 -31.39
C PRO A 93 -0.48 5.84 -32.65
N ARG A 94 -0.54 5.02 -33.71
CA ARG A 94 0.03 5.32 -35.02
C ARG A 94 -0.59 6.57 -35.65
N ALA A 95 -1.89 6.77 -35.42
CA ALA A 95 -2.67 7.86 -36.01
C ALA A 95 -2.39 9.23 -35.37
N LYS A 96 -1.87 9.28 -34.13
CA LYS A 96 -1.67 10.51 -33.37
C LYS A 96 -0.21 11.00 -33.33
N VAL A 97 0.70 10.33 -34.06
CA VAL A 97 2.14 10.66 -34.03
C VAL A 97 2.77 10.92 -35.39
N LEU A 98 3.75 11.82 -35.38
CA LEU A 98 4.69 12.05 -36.49
C LEU A 98 6.02 11.34 -36.20
N LEU A 99 6.58 10.68 -37.22
CA LEU A 99 7.93 10.11 -37.10
C LEU A 99 8.97 11.23 -36.91
N PRO A 100 10.14 10.96 -36.29
CA PRO A 100 11.11 12.00 -35.95
C PRO A 100 11.52 12.91 -37.13
N ASP A 101 11.65 12.33 -38.33
CA ASP A 101 12.10 13.02 -39.54
C ASP A 101 10.96 13.45 -40.49
N GLU A 102 9.71 13.19 -40.14
CA GLU A 102 8.57 13.64 -40.96
C GLU A 102 8.41 15.16 -40.88
N PRO A 103 8.07 15.87 -41.98
CA PRO A 103 7.81 17.30 -41.91
C PRO A 103 6.66 17.60 -40.95
N ASP A 104 6.72 18.73 -40.26
CA ASP A 104 5.60 19.20 -39.44
C ASP A 104 4.36 19.32 -40.34
N ARG A 105 3.31 18.57 -39.99
CA ARG A 105 1.99 18.71 -40.59
C ARG A 105 1.22 19.66 -39.69
N ASP A 106 0.49 20.58 -40.29
CA ASP A 106 -0.36 21.54 -39.59
C ASP A 106 -1.63 20.82 -39.08
N HIS A 107 -1.44 19.91 -38.11
CA HIS A 107 -2.51 19.17 -37.46
C HIS A 107 -2.30 19.28 -35.95
N PRO A 108 -3.11 20.08 -35.23
CA PRO A 108 -2.87 20.43 -33.83
C PRO A 108 -2.92 19.25 -32.86
N GLU A 109 -3.45 18.10 -33.29
CA GLU A 109 -3.54 16.88 -32.47
C GLU A 109 -2.36 15.91 -32.63
N LEU A 110 -1.44 16.15 -33.58
CA LEU A 110 -0.31 15.26 -33.81
C LEU A 110 0.87 15.64 -32.94
N THR A 111 1.47 14.65 -32.28
CA THR A 111 2.70 14.84 -31.50
C THR A 111 3.87 14.08 -32.13
N ARG A 112 5.03 14.70 -32.25
CA ARG A 112 6.23 14.05 -32.80
C ARG A 112 6.77 13.00 -31.85
N LEU A 113 7.30 11.89 -32.37
CA LEU A 113 8.05 10.91 -31.58
C LEU A 113 9.37 11.51 -31.06
N ASP A 114 9.75 11.16 -29.84
CA ASP A 114 11.02 11.59 -29.27
C ASP A 114 12.20 10.79 -29.85
N SER A 115 13.19 11.47 -30.40
CA SER A 115 14.33 10.85 -31.08
C SER A 115 15.30 10.12 -30.15
N ASN A 116 15.15 10.25 -28.82
CA ASN A 116 16.01 9.57 -27.86
C ASN A 116 15.46 8.22 -27.40
N HIS A 117 14.24 7.88 -27.78
CA HIS A 117 13.69 6.54 -27.55
C HIS A 117 14.36 5.51 -28.45
N SER A 118 14.68 4.37 -27.87
CA SER A 118 15.38 3.29 -28.57
C SER A 118 14.46 2.45 -29.44
N HIS A 119 13.23 2.25 -28.99
CA HIS A 119 12.25 1.37 -29.60
C HIS A 119 10.87 2.01 -29.56
N PHE A 120 10.02 1.61 -30.50
CA PHE A 120 8.65 2.07 -30.62
C PHE A 120 7.72 0.93 -31.00
N VAL A 121 6.56 0.88 -30.36
CA VAL A 121 5.38 0.12 -30.80
C VAL A 121 4.33 1.13 -31.21
N LEU A 122 4.06 1.21 -32.52
CA LEU A 122 2.98 2.03 -33.03
C LEU A 122 1.71 1.18 -33.12
N VAL A 123 0.77 1.45 -32.23
CA VAL A 123 -0.50 0.71 -32.15
C VAL A 123 -1.47 1.30 -33.17
N ASP A 124 -2.11 0.43 -33.95
CA ASP A 124 -3.15 0.82 -34.90
C ASP A 124 -4.45 1.12 -34.16
N CYS A 125 -4.53 2.34 -33.63
CA CYS A 125 -5.67 2.91 -32.93
C CYS A 125 -5.79 4.41 -33.24
N GLU A 126 -6.99 4.95 -33.08
CA GLU A 126 -7.31 6.32 -33.47
C GLU A 126 -7.05 7.31 -32.34
N GLU A 127 -7.39 6.96 -31.09
CA GLU A 127 -7.33 7.88 -29.95
C GLU A 127 -6.25 7.55 -28.93
N TRP A 128 -5.83 8.59 -28.20
CA TRP A 128 -4.92 8.46 -27.07
C TRP A 128 -5.53 7.59 -25.97
N GLY A 129 -4.76 6.65 -25.46
CA GLY A 129 -5.15 5.72 -24.41
C GLY A 129 -5.78 4.42 -24.90
N GLU A 130 -6.05 4.24 -26.20
CA GLU A 130 -6.44 2.92 -26.74
C GLU A 130 -5.25 1.94 -26.71
N GLU A 131 -4.02 2.46 -26.81
CA GLU A 131 -2.77 1.73 -26.72
C GLU A 131 -2.44 1.24 -25.29
N THR A 132 -3.12 1.76 -24.27
CA THR A 132 -2.85 1.45 -22.85
C THR A 132 -2.87 -0.06 -22.60
N ASP A 133 -3.84 -0.79 -23.16
CA ASP A 133 -3.94 -2.23 -22.98
C ASP A 133 -2.74 -2.97 -23.58
N THR A 134 -2.27 -2.55 -24.75
CA THR A 134 -1.06 -3.10 -25.38
C THR A 134 0.18 -2.81 -24.54
N MET A 135 0.35 -1.57 -24.06
CA MET A 135 1.47 -1.19 -23.18
C MET A 135 1.52 -2.03 -21.91
N CYS A 136 0.38 -2.15 -21.23
CA CYS A 136 0.23 -2.94 -20.01
C CYS A 136 0.48 -4.44 -20.25
N ALA A 137 -0.01 -4.98 -21.37
CA ALA A 137 0.21 -6.37 -21.75
C ALA A 137 1.69 -6.67 -22.06
N LEU A 138 2.41 -5.74 -22.70
CA LEU A 138 3.86 -5.83 -22.93
C LEU A 138 4.62 -5.90 -21.60
N LEU A 139 4.33 -4.98 -20.67
CA LEU A 139 4.95 -4.95 -19.35
C LEU A 139 4.69 -6.24 -18.57
N LYS A 140 3.45 -6.72 -18.56
CA LYS A 140 3.09 -7.97 -17.87
C LYS A 140 3.80 -9.18 -18.47
N THR A 141 3.88 -9.27 -19.80
CA THR A 141 4.60 -10.36 -20.46
C THR A 141 6.11 -10.30 -20.19
N MET A 142 6.70 -9.10 -20.12
CA MET A 142 8.10 -8.96 -19.71
C MET A 142 8.31 -9.34 -18.25
N ALA A 143 7.46 -8.88 -17.33
CA ALA A 143 7.54 -9.18 -15.90
C ALA A 143 7.49 -10.70 -15.60
N ASN A 144 6.63 -11.42 -16.34
CA ASN A 144 6.41 -12.86 -16.17
C ASN A 144 7.41 -13.74 -16.91
N ARG A 145 8.22 -13.19 -17.83
CA ARG A 145 9.28 -13.94 -18.51
C ARG A 145 10.39 -14.18 -17.49
N ALA A 146 10.27 -15.28 -16.75
CA ALA A 146 11.18 -15.64 -15.68
C ALA A 146 12.65 -15.52 -16.10
N ILE A 147 13.49 -15.06 -15.19
CA ILE A 147 14.93 -15.21 -15.34
C ILE A 147 15.20 -16.72 -15.30
N VAL A 148 15.49 -17.33 -16.45
CA VAL A 148 16.07 -18.68 -16.52
C VAL A 148 17.51 -18.54 -16.02
N THR A 149 17.70 -18.33 -14.73
CA THR A 149 18.99 -18.57 -14.11
C THR A 149 19.17 -20.08 -14.07
N ALA A 150 20.28 -20.57 -14.62
CA ALA A 150 20.71 -21.95 -14.42
C ALA A 150 20.59 -22.31 -12.93
N PRO A 151 20.17 -23.54 -12.58
CA PRO A 151 19.93 -23.92 -11.19
C PRO A 151 21.15 -23.56 -10.34
N PRO A 152 20.97 -22.95 -9.15
CA PRO A 152 22.07 -22.67 -8.26
C PRO A 152 22.82 -23.97 -8.02
N THR A 153 24.14 -23.95 -8.27
CA THR A 153 25.01 -25.07 -7.94
C THR A 153 24.76 -25.42 -6.47
N PRO A 154 24.44 -26.68 -6.11
CA PRO A 154 24.03 -27.00 -4.76
C PRO A 154 25.11 -26.55 -3.77
N LEU A 155 24.76 -25.59 -2.90
CA LEU A 155 25.54 -25.31 -1.71
C LEU A 155 25.67 -26.63 -0.94
N LYS A 156 26.90 -27.07 -0.70
CA LYS A 156 27.21 -28.27 0.08
C LYS A 156 26.42 -28.24 1.38
N GLU A 157 25.48 -29.18 1.53
CA GLU A 157 24.67 -29.29 2.73
C GLU A 157 25.54 -29.60 3.96
N GLU A 158 25.53 -28.71 4.95
CA GLU A 158 25.97 -29.06 6.30
C GLU A 158 24.90 -29.91 7.03
N PRO A 159 25.28 -30.80 7.97
CA PRO A 159 24.38 -31.85 8.46
C PRO A 159 23.24 -31.33 9.34
N LYS A 160 22.02 -31.36 8.79
CA LYS A 160 20.72 -31.05 9.44
C LYS A 160 20.28 -32.11 10.48
N LYS A 161 20.99 -32.31 11.60
CA LYS A 161 20.54 -33.24 12.66
C LYS A 161 20.22 -32.68 14.04
N GLU A 162 20.60 -31.44 14.37
CA GLU A 162 20.34 -30.92 15.73
C GLU A 162 19.11 -29.97 15.83
N SER A 163 18.76 -29.26 14.75
CA SER A 163 17.83 -28.12 14.83
C SER A 163 16.34 -28.48 14.75
N LYS A 164 16.00 -29.65 14.19
CA LYS A 164 14.59 -30.09 14.03
C LYS A 164 13.92 -30.53 15.33
N LYS A 165 14.71 -30.83 16.38
CA LYS A 165 14.17 -31.32 17.66
C LYS A 165 13.74 -30.21 18.61
N ARG A 166 14.14 -28.96 18.36
CA ARG A 166 13.74 -27.79 19.18
C ARG A 166 12.51 -27.05 18.64
N LEU A 167 12.22 -27.14 17.34
CA LEU A 167 11.12 -26.39 16.72
C LEU A 167 9.75 -27.09 16.80
N SER A 168 9.70 -28.42 16.96
CA SER A 168 8.44 -29.17 17.05
C SER A 168 7.71 -29.01 18.38
N ASN A 169 8.38 -28.52 19.43
CA ASN A 169 7.81 -28.42 20.78
C ASN A 169 7.22 -27.04 21.09
N ILE A 170 7.34 -26.06 20.18
CA ILE A 170 6.88 -24.68 20.41
C ILE A 170 5.62 -24.34 19.61
N LEU A 171 5.33 -25.08 18.52
CA LEU A 171 4.17 -24.79 17.65
C LEU A 171 3.10 -25.87 17.81
N GLY A 172 2.48 -25.88 19.00
CA GLY A 172 1.21 -26.54 19.25
C GLY A 172 0.06 -25.55 19.11
N GLY A 173 -0.64 -25.60 17.98
CA GLY A 173 -2.03 -25.12 17.86
C GLY A 173 -2.24 -23.76 17.22
N ALA A 174 -2.58 -23.75 15.93
CA ALA A 174 -3.78 -23.07 15.38
C ALA A 174 -3.86 -23.31 13.86
N LYS A 175 -4.90 -24.00 13.42
CA LYS A 175 -5.34 -24.11 12.01
C LYS A 175 -6.48 -23.09 11.79
N LYS A 176 -6.39 -22.21 10.79
CA LYS A 176 -7.22 -22.20 9.55
C LYS A 176 -7.16 -20.84 8.80
N LYS A 177 -6.59 -20.91 7.58
CA LYS A 177 -6.98 -20.29 6.30
C LYS A 177 -7.67 -18.91 6.30
N SER A 178 -6.92 -17.89 5.87
CA SER A 178 -7.37 -17.01 4.79
C SER A 178 -6.39 -17.17 3.62
N SER A 179 -6.94 -17.32 2.41
CA SER A 179 -6.23 -17.63 1.19
C SER A 179 -6.31 -16.41 0.28
N HIS A 180 -5.34 -15.51 0.36
CA HIS A 180 -4.99 -14.62 -0.73
C HIS A 180 -3.47 -14.75 -0.92
N ASN A 181 -3.08 -15.31 -2.07
CA ASN A 181 -1.72 -15.70 -2.41
C ASN A 181 -0.83 -14.47 -2.61
N ASN A 182 -0.18 -13.99 -1.54
CA ASN A 182 0.98 -13.10 -1.65
C ASN A 182 2.28 -13.92 -1.80
N HIS A 183 2.38 -14.71 -2.86
CA HIS A 183 3.64 -15.35 -3.25
C HIS A 183 4.05 -14.82 -4.61
N ARG A 184 4.86 -13.76 -4.63
CA ARG A 184 5.65 -13.42 -5.82
C ARG A 184 6.59 -14.59 -6.07
N MET A 185 6.49 -15.22 -7.23
CA MET A 185 7.30 -16.39 -7.56
C MET A 185 8.76 -15.95 -7.72
N VAL A 186 9.69 -16.68 -7.09
CA VAL A 186 11.12 -16.47 -7.28
C VAL A 186 11.43 -16.54 -8.78
N GLY A 187 11.83 -15.42 -9.39
CA GLY A 187 12.18 -15.32 -10.82
C GLY A 187 11.41 -14.29 -11.65
N GLU A 188 10.43 -13.57 -11.11
CA GLU A 188 9.77 -12.45 -11.82
C GLU A 188 10.64 -11.18 -11.87
N ILE A 189 10.59 -10.47 -13.00
CA ILE A 189 11.29 -9.19 -13.16
C ILE A 189 10.53 -8.11 -12.35
N PRO A 190 11.20 -7.36 -11.47
CA PRO A 190 10.55 -6.31 -10.69
C PRO A 190 10.09 -5.16 -11.58
N VAL A 191 8.91 -4.62 -11.26
CA VAL A 191 8.25 -3.51 -11.99
C VAL A 191 7.92 -2.41 -11.00
N VAL A 192 8.16 -1.16 -11.37
CA VAL A 192 7.67 0.03 -10.66
C VAL A 192 7.00 0.98 -11.65
N THR A 193 5.90 1.58 -11.23
CA THR A 193 5.22 2.62 -11.99
C THR A 193 5.59 3.98 -11.41
N VAL A 194 5.90 4.96 -12.26
CA VAL A 194 6.11 6.35 -11.88
C VAL A 194 4.96 7.17 -12.47
N LEU A 195 4.16 7.80 -11.61
CA LEU A 195 3.05 8.66 -12.00
C LEU A 195 3.40 10.12 -11.75
N VAL A 196 3.24 10.94 -12.78
CA VAL A 196 3.44 12.39 -12.74
C VAL A 196 2.26 13.09 -13.37
N ASN A 197 1.67 14.04 -12.66
CA ASN A 197 0.47 14.73 -13.12
C ASN A 197 -0.60 13.68 -13.48
N GLY A 198 -1.21 13.78 -14.67
CA GLY A 198 -2.03 12.70 -15.25
C GLY A 198 -3.50 13.08 -15.40
N GLY A 199 -4.20 12.24 -16.15
CA GLY A 199 -5.65 12.35 -16.40
C GLY A 199 -6.30 10.98 -16.45
N GLU A 200 -7.45 10.87 -17.12
CA GLU A 200 -8.22 9.61 -17.18
C GLU A 200 -7.43 8.43 -17.77
N ILE A 201 -6.57 8.67 -18.75
CA ILE A 201 -5.70 7.62 -19.32
C ILE A 201 -4.75 7.09 -18.23
N SER A 202 -4.03 8.00 -17.55
CA SER A 202 -3.11 7.66 -16.46
C SER A 202 -3.82 7.01 -15.27
N LYS A 203 -5.10 7.31 -15.03
CA LYS A 203 -5.90 6.66 -14.00
C LYS A 203 -6.09 5.17 -14.31
N ARG A 204 -6.38 4.81 -15.55
CA ARG A 204 -6.49 3.40 -15.98
C ARG A 204 -5.15 2.67 -15.89
N GLU A 205 -4.06 3.34 -16.23
CA GLU A 205 -2.70 2.79 -16.13
C GLU A 205 -2.26 2.56 -14.67
N ALA A 206 -2.59 3.51 -13.79
CA ALA A 206 -2.39 3.37 -12.36
C ALA A 206 -3.21 2.21 -11.79
N LEU A 207 -4.50 2.11 -12.14
CA LEU A 207 -5.36 0.99 -11.76
C LEU A 207 -4.78 -0.36 -12.20
N TYR A 208 -4.25 -0.44 -13.43
CA TYR A 208 -3.59 -1.65 -13.91
C TYR A 208 -2.40 -2.03 -13.03
N SER A 209 -1.57 -1.05 -12.68
CA SER A 209 -0.41 -1.26 -11.81
C SER A 209 -0.83 -1.78 -10.43
N VAL A 210 -1.89 -1.21 -9.84
CA VAL A 210 -2.47 -1.68 -8.57
C VAL A 210 -2.90 -3.14 -8.68
N ARG A 211 -3.64 -3.50 -9.73
CA ARG A 211 -4.11 -4.88 -9.95
C ARG A 211 -2.99 -5.89 -10.21
N GLN A 212 -1.81 -5.45 -10.66
CA GLN A 212 -0.63 -6.31 -10.77
C GLN A 212 0.22 -6.31 -9.48
N GLY A 213 -0.17 -5.55 -8.46
CA GLY A 213 0.61 -5.37 -7.22
C GLY A 213 1.91 -4.58 -7.42
N TRP A 214 2.04 -3.85 -8.52
CA TRP A 214 3.23 -3.06 -8.83
C TRP A 214 3.26 -1.78 -7.99
N PRO A 215 4.37 -1.50 -7.27
CA PRO A 215 4.57 -0.24 -6.58
C PRO A 215 4.39 0.97 -7.51
N ILE A 216 3.68 2.00 -7.03
CA ILE A 216 3.47 3.25 -7.77
C ILE A 216 4.14 4.39 -7.01
N ILE A 217 5.22 4.94 -7.56
CA ILE A 217 5.82 6.19 -7.10
C ILE A 217 5.01 7.34 -7.69
N ILE A 218 4.42 8.18 -6.84
CA ILE A 218 3.64 9.34 -7.29
C ILE A 218 4.41 10.61 -6.99
N LEU A 219 4.67 11.44 -8.01
CA LEU A 219 5.29 12.75 -7.80
C LEU A 219 4.27 13.74 -7.23
N GLU A 220 4.31 13.96 -5.93
CA GLU A 220 3.47 14.95 -5.25
C GLU A 220 3.92 16.37 -5.60
N GLY A 221 2.95 17.25 -5.82
CA GLY A 221 3.13 18.61 -6.29
C GLY A 221 3.21 18.70 -7.81
N SER A 222 2.91 17.62 -8.54
CA SER A 222 2.89 17.58 -10.01
C SER A 222 1.52 17.88 -10.63
N GLY A 223 0.47 17.98 -9.81
CA GLY A 223 -0.88 18.35 -10.22
C GLY A 223 -1.81 17.18 -10.59
N ARG A 224 -3.07 17.55 -10.90
CA ARG A 224 -4.16 16.67 -11.39
C ARG A 224 -4.24 15.34 -10.63
N LEU A 225 -4.21 14.22 -11.34
CA LEU A 225 -4.41 12.88 -10.81
C LEU A 225 -3.39 12.52 -9.71
N ALA A 226 -2.11 12.87 -9.90
CA ALA A 226 -1.07 12.56 -8.93
C ALA A 226 -1.38 13.16 -7.54
N ASP A 227 -1.71 14.45 -7.50
CA ASP A 227 -2.02 15.13 -6.24
C ASP A 227 -3.36 14.69 -5.65
N GLU A 228 -4.33 14.36 -6.50
CA GLU A 228 -5.63 13.82 -6.07
C GLU A 228 -5.48 12.46 -5.38
N ILE A 229 -4.72 11.53 -5.96
CA ILE A 229 -4.44 10.22 -5.34
C ILE A 229 -3.71 10.43 -4.00
N VAL A 230 -2.68 11.30 -3.97
CA VAL A 230 -1.91 11.54 -2.73
C VAL A 230 -2.78 12.18 -1.64
N ARG A 231 -3.68 13.10 -2.00
CA ARG A 231 -4.64 13.70 -1.07
C ARG A 231 -5.55 12.63 -0.46
N LEU A 232 -6.24 11.85 -1.30
CA LEU A 232 -7.15 10.81 -0.85
C LEU A 232 -6.44 9.72 -0.02
N TRP A 233 -5.22 9.34 -0.42
CA TRP A 233 -4.41 8.36 0.30
C TRP A 233 -3.95 8.82 1.69
N ARG A 234 -3.78 10.14 1.89
CA ARG A 234 -3.45 10.72 3.20
C ARG A 234 -4.68 10.94 4.06
N GLU A 235 -5.72 11.53 3.48
CA GLU A 235 -6.95 11.89 4.19
C GLU A 235 -7.76 10.66 4.58
N LYS A 236 -7.72 9.61 3.74
CA LYS A 236 -8.49 8.36 3.91
C LYS A 236 -9.95 8.64 4.30
N PRO A 237 -10.69 9.38 3.46
CA PRO A 237 -12.10 9.66 3.73
C PRO A 237 -12.90 8.35 3.80
N GLU A 238 -14.01 8.36 4.55
CA GLU A 238 -14.87 7.17 4.70
C GLU A 238 -15.51 6.73 3.37
N LEU A 239 -15.68 7.66 2.43
CA LEU A 239 -16.25 7.40 1.12
C LEU A 239 -15.45 8.12 0.04
N ILE A 240 -15.01 7.36 -0.96
CA ILE A 240 -14.46 7.88 -2.21
C ILE A 240 -15.49 7.56 -3.30
N GLU A 241 -16.05 8.60 -3.94
CA GLU A 241 -17.16 8.44 -4.90
C GLU A 241 -16.75 7.71 -6.18
N ASP A 242 -15.53 7.96 -6.68
CA ASP A 242 -14.99 7.30 -7.87
C ASP A 242 -14.47 5.89 -7.47
N PRO A 243 -15.10 4.79 -7.96
CA PRO A 243 -14.68 3.44 -7.60
C PRO A 243 -13.25 3.11 -8.02
N ILE A 244 -12.77 3.70 -9.13
CA ILE A 244 -11.40 3.49 -9.60
C ILE A 244 -10.42 4.16 -8.64
N MET A 245 -10.74 5.37 -8.18
CA MET A 245 -9.91 6.08 -7.19
C MET A 245 -9.93 5.37 -5.85
N ALA A 246 -11.08 4.82 -5.43
CA ALA A 246 -11.18 4.01 -4.22
C ALA A 246 -10.25 2.79 -4.30
N GLU A 247 -10.33 2.01 -5.38
CA GLU A 247 -9.46 0.84 -5.60
C GLU A 247 -7.98 1.23 -5.62
N ILE A 248 -7.62 2.31 -6.32
CA ILE A 248 -6.23 2.79 -6.37
C ILE A 248 -5.71 3.17 -4.98
N VAL A 249 -6.52 3.89 -4.19
CA VAL A 249 -6.10 4.42 -2.88
C VAL A 249 -6.06 3.34 -1.80
N GLU A 250 -7.02 2.41 -1.82
CA GLU A 250 -7.14 1.36 -0.81
C GLU A 250 -6.20 0.18 -1.05
N GLU A 251 -6.07 -0.26 -2.30
CA GLU A 251 -5.30 -1.46 -2.65
C GLU A 251 -3.90 -1.12 -3.22
N GLY A 252 -3.67 0.12 -3.62
CA GLY A 252 -2.41 0.53 -4.25
C GLY A 252 -1.22 0.57 -3.32
N HIS A 253 -0.10 0.03 -3.78
CA HIS A 253 1.22 0.20 -3.17
C HIS A 253 1.81 1.58 -3.52
N ILE A 254 1.26 2.63 -2.88
CA ILE A 254 1.55 4.03 -3.21
C ILE A 254 2.76 4.57 -2.43
N TYR A 255 3.69 5.21 -3.15
CA TYR A 255 4.87 5.87 -2.61
C TYR A 255 4.89 7.34 -3.05
N PRO A 256 4.28 8.25 -2.28
CA PRO A 256 4.35 9.68 -2.58
C PRO A 256 5.79 10.18 -2.48
N TYR A 257 6.23 10.94 -3.48
CA TYR A 257 7.54 11.56 -3.52
C TYR A 257 7.41 13.05 -3.87
N PRO A 258 7.80 13.98 -2.99
CA PRO A 258 7.70 15.40 -3.28
C PRO A 258 8.55 15.79 -4.50
N ILE A 259 7.99 16.57 -5.42
CA ILE A 259 8.70 17.05 -6.62
C ILE A 259 9.93 17.92 -6.28
N ASP A 260 9.88 18.60 -5.15
CA ASP A 260 10.99 19.38 -4.59
C ASP A 260 11.95 18.54 -3.73
N GLY A 261 11.70 17.23 -3.62
CA GLY A 261 12.54 16.29 -2.90
C GLY A 261 13.95 16.13 -3.51
N PRO A 262 14.93 15.65 -2.72
CA PRO A 262 16.31 15.48 -3.20
C PRO A 262 16.39 14.46 -4.34
N VAL A 263 17.27 14.66 -5.33
CA VAL A 263 17.39 13.72 -6.47
C VAL A 263 17.83 12.33 -5.99
N GLU A 264 18.76 12.29 -5.04
CA GLU A 264 19.31 11.06 -4.49
C GLU A 264 18.26 10.27 -3.70
N GLY A 265 17.26 10.95 -3.13
CA GLY A 265 16.13 10.29 -2.46
C GLY A 265 15.27 9.50 -3.44
N MET A 266 14.95 10.10 -4.59
CA MET A 266 14.22 9.44 -5.66
C MET A 266 15.02 8.27 -6.25
N GLU A 267 16.32 8.48 -6.51
CA GLU A 267 17.20 7.42 -7.04
C GLU A 267 17.21 6.20 -6.09
N ARG A 268 17.37 6.44 -4.78
CA ARG A 268 17.32 5.37 -3.78
C ARG A 268 15.96 4.67 -3.73
N LEU A 269 14.86 5.41 -3.86
CA LEU A 269 13.52 4.84 -3.86
C LEU A 269 13.33 3.90 -5.07
N VAL A 270 13.67 4.35 -6.27
CA VAL A 270 13.59 3.55 -7.50
C VAL A 270 14.44 2.28 -7.37
N VAL A 271 15.70 2.40 -6.95
CA VAL A 271 16.60 1.24 -6.78
C VAL A 271 16.08 0.29 -5.70
N ARG A 272 15.52 0.79 -4.60
CA ARG A 272 14.96 -0.03 -3.52
C ARG A 272 13.76 -0.85 -4.00
N LEU A 273 12.86 -0.25 -4.77
CA LEU A 273 11.66 -0.93 -5.27
C LEU A 273 11.99 -1.94 -6.37
N LEU A 274 13.11 -1.76 -7.07
CA LEU A 274 13.52 -2.61 -8.19
C LEU A 274 14.61 -3.64 -7.85
N ARG A 275 15.11 -3.71 -6.61
CA ARG A 275 16.04 -4.77 -6.17
C ARG A 275 15.30 -5.94 -5.54
N GLU A 276 15.74 -7.17 -5.85
CA GLU A 276 15.14 -8.44 -5.41
C GLU A 276 14.90 -8.54 -3.88
N ASP A 277 15.77 -7.92 -3.06
CA ASP A 277 15.66 -7.93 -1.59
C ASP A 277 14.58 -6.98 -1.03
N GLY A 278 14.03 -6.08 -1.86
CA GLY A 278 13.13 -5.02 -1.42
C GLY A 278 11.80 -5.54 -0.88
N ILE A 279 11.28 -6.64 -1.41
CA ILE A 279 9.95 -7.17 -1.01
C ILE A 279 10.03 -8.02 0.25
N LEU A 280 11.14 -8.74 0.47
CA LEU A 280 11.34 -9.44 1.73
C LEU A 280 11.45 -8.45 2.90
N LEU A 281 12.07 -7.29 2.66
CA LEU A 281 12.12 -6.19 3.63
C LEU A 281 10.76 -5.48 3.80
N MET A 282 9.98 -5.28 2.73
CA MET A 282 8.62 -4.69 2.79
C MET A 282 7.64 -5.57 3.58
N ALA A 283 7.72 -6.90 3.42
CA ALA A 283 6.93 -7.82 4.25
C ALA A 283 7.29 -7.64 5.73
N TRP A 284 8.58 -7.51 6.07
CA TRP A 284 9.03 -7.25 7.44
C TRP A 284 8.62 -5.88 7.98
N GLU A 285 8.60 -4.84 7.15
CA GLU A 285 8.18 -3.49 7.56
C GLU A 285 6.66 -3.46 7.84
N GLN A 286 5.85 -4.12 7.01
CA GLN A 286 4.42 -4.28 7.23
C GLN A 286 4.10 -5.20 8.42
N PHE A 287 4.84 -6.30 8.60
CA PHE A 287 4.76 -7.15 9.79
C PHE A 287 5.18 -6.40 11.07
N SER A 288 6.18 -5.51 11.02
CA SER A 288 6.63 -4.75 12.19
C SER A 288 5.57 -3.78 12.71
N ILE A 289 4.73 -3.23 11.83
CA ILE A 289 3.58 -2.37 12.20
C ILE A 289 2.45 -3.20 12.82
N TYR A 290 2.23 -4.44 12.36
CA TYR A 290 1.27 -5.36 12.97
C TYR A 290 1.77 -5.95 14.31
N ASP A 291 3.07 -6.25 14.45
CA ASP A 291 3.66 -6.78 15.70
C ASP A 291 3.77 -5.73 16.81
N LEU A 292 3.97 -4.44 16.47
CA LEU A 292 3.95 -3.36 17.47
C LEU A 292 2.57 -3.24 18.13
N ASN A 293 1.50 -3.40 17.36
CA ASN A 293 0.12 -3.41 17.85
C ASN A 293 -0.23 -4.72 18.57
N ALA A 294 0.31 -5.86 18.13
CA ALA A 294 0.12 -7.15 18.80
C ALA A 294 0.73 -7.18 20.21
N ASN A 295 1.89 -6.54 20.43
CA ASN A 295 2.48 -6.41 21.77
C ASN A 295 1.65 -5.48 22.68
N ILE A 296 1.17 -4.35 22.15
CA ILE A 296 0.28 -3.44 22.89
C ILE A 296 -1.04 -4.13 23.25
N GLN A 297 -1.58 -4.99 22.37
CA GLN A 297 -2.79 -5.78 22.65
C GLN A 297 -2.53 -6.92 23.64
N LYS A 298 -1.37 -7.57 23.58
CA LYS A 298 -0.97 -8.64 24.50
C LYS A 298 -0.79 -8.14 25.93
N ASP A 299 -0.24 -6.94 26.11
CA ASP A 299 -0.09 -6.32 27.43
C ASP A 299 -1.44 -5.92 28.04
N LYS A 300 -2.37 -5.41 27.23
CA LYS A 300 -3.76 -5.13 27.67
C LYS A 300 -4.50 -6.39 28.07
N PHE A 301 -4.35 -7.46 27.30
CA PHE A 301 -4.99 -8.75 27.58
C PHE A 301 -4.49 -9.35 28.90
N HIS A 302 -3.18 -9.34 29.14
CA HIS A 302 -2.62 -9.85 30.40
C HIS A 302 -2.96 -8.97 31.62
N LEU A 303 -3.10 -7.65 31.44
CA LEU A 303 -3.56 -6.76 32.49
C LEU A 303 -5.00 -7.08 32.91
N MET A 304 -5.91 -7.26 31.95
CA MET A 304 -7.29 -7.70 32.20
C MET A 304 -7.35 -9.06 32.92
N GLN A 305 -6.55 -10.04 32.46
CA GLN A 305 -6.52 -11.36 33.09
C GLN A 305 -6.02 -11.31 34.55
N ARG A 306 -5.02 -10.47 34.85
CA ARG A 306 -4.53 -10.27 36.23
C ARG A 306 -5.58 -9.61 37.11
N LEU A 307 -6.32 -8.63 36.59
CA LEU A 307 -7.39 -7.96 37.34
C LEU A 307 -8.51 -8.93 37.72
N ILE A 308 -8.94 -9.79 36.79
CA ILE A 308 -9.98 -10.81 37.06
C ILE A 308 -9.51 -11.80 38.14
N LEU A 309 -8.26 -12.26 38.06
CA LEU A 309 -7.69 -13.18 39.06
C LEU A 309 -7.58 -12.51 40.44
N ILE A 310 -7.10 -11.27 40.51
CA ILE A 310 -7.00 -10.52 41.77
C ILE A 310 -8.39 -10.30 42.37
N LEU A 311 -9.38 -9.94 41.56
CA LEU A 311 -10.76 -9.75 42.02
C LEU A 311 -11.32 -11.05 42.60
N GLY A 312 -11.13 -12.19 41.91
CA GLY A 312 -11.58 -13.51 42.39
C GLY A 312 -10.91 -13.92 43.70
N VAL A 313 -9.60 -13.70 43.83
CA VAL A 313 -8.87 -13.95 45.08
C VAL A 313 -9.35 -13.02 46.19
N MET A 314 -9.60 -11.75 45.89
CA MET A 314 -10.05 -10.76 46.88
C MET A 314 -11.45 -11.06 47.40
N VAL A 315 -12.39 -11.46 46.53
CA VAL A 315 -13.74 -11.91 46.93
C VAL A 315 -13.66 -13.14 47.83
N THR A 316 -12.81 -14.10 47.47
CA THR A 316 -12.63 -15.32 48.27
C THR A 316 -11.98 -15.01 49.62
N ALA A 317 -10.96 -14.14 49.65
CA ALA A 317 -10.31 -13.68 50.87
C ALA A 317 -11.29 -12.91 51.78
N LEU A 318 -12.11 -12.01 51.23
CA LEU A 318 -13.18 -11.31 51.96
C LEU A 318 -14.20 -12.28 52.55
N ALA A 319 -14.59 -13.34 51.81
CA ALA A 319 -15.50 -14.36 52.31
C ALA A 319 -14.90 -15.18 53.47
N VAL A 320 -13.61 -15.52 53.39
CA VAL A 320 -12.88 -16.21 54.47
C VAL A 320 -12.67 -15.27 55.67
N LEU A 321 -12.36 -13.99 55.43
CA LEU A 321 -12.23 -12.99 56.48
C LEU A 321 -13.55 -12.78 57.21
N LYS A 322 -14.68 -12.70 56.48
CA LYS A 322 -16.04 -12.68 57.03
C LYS A 322 -16.33 -13.89 57.91
N LYS A 323 -15.80 -15.06 57.55
CA LYS A 323 -15.97 -16.31 58.31
C LYS A 323 -15.06 -16.40 59.54
N THR A 324 -13.90 -15.74 59.51
CA THR A 324 -12.88 -15.80 60.56
C THR A 324 -13.04 -14.67 61.59
N PHE A 325 -13.38 -13.47 61.14
CA PHE A 325 -13.67 -12.31 61.98
C PHE A 325 -15.17 -12.26 62.30
N ASN A 326 -15.60 -13.15 63.19
CA ASN A 326 -16.88 -13.02 63.86
C ASN A 326 -16.76 -11.97 64.98
N GLY A 327 -16.63 -10.70 64.60
CA GLY A 327 -16.35 -9.59 65.50
C GLY A 327 -16.84 -8.25 64.97
N GLY A 328 -18.14 -8.01 65.05
CA GLY A 328 -18.80 -6.74 65.39
C GLY A 328 -18.60 -5.45 64.58
N LEU A 329 -17.52 -5.25 63.81
CA LEU A 329 -17.14 -3.91 63.32
C LEU A 329 -17.47 -3.62 61.85
N LEU A 330 -17.93 -4.61 61.07
CA LEU A 330 -18.20 -4.46 59.63
C LEU A 330 -19.68 -4.52 59.25
N ARG A 331 -20.59 -4.53 60.22
CA ARG A 331 -22.04 -4.48 59.96
C ARG A 331 -22.49 -3.09 59.49
N ASP A 332 -21.78 -2.03 59.89
CA ASP A 332 -22.18 -0.64 59.63
C ASP A 332 -21.57 -0.07 58.32
N SER A 333 -20.42 -0.58 57.89
CA SER A 333 -19.77 -0.16 56.64
C SER A 333 -20.40 -0.82 55.41
N LEU A 334 -20.79 -2.10 55.50
CA LEU A 334 -21.44 -2.79 54.38
C LEU A 334 -22.90 -2.36 54.19
N SER A 335 -23.60 -2.01 55.28
CA SER A 335 -24.95 -1.44 55.20
C SER A 335 -24.91 -0.04 54.59
N TRP A 336 -23.88 0.78 54.88
CA TRP A 336 -23.67 2.06 54.21
C TRP A 336 -23.34 1.92 52.72
N PHE A 337 -22.51 0.94 52.35
CA PHE A 337 -22.15 0.70 50.94
C PHE A 337 -23.31 0.09 50.13
N LEU A 338 -24.06 -0.85 50.71
CA LEU A 338 -25.28 -1.40 50.11
C LEU A 338 -26.43 -0.38 50.10
N PHE A 339 -26.52 0.51 51.09
CA PHE A 339 -27.47 1.64 51.11
C PHE A 339 -27.18 2.66 50.01
N GLN A 340 -25.91 2.87 49.64
CA GLN A 340 -25.55 3.72 48.51
C GLN A 340 -25.86 3.06 47.15
N ILE A 341 -25.66 1.75 47.01
CA ILE A 341 -26.00 1.02 45.78
C ILE A 341 -27.53 0.91 45.60
N ASN A 342 -28.28 0.80 46.70
CA ASN A 342 -29.75 0.68 46.68
C ASN A 342 -30.49 2.05 46.60
N ARG A 343 -29.76 3.17 46.51
CA ARG A 343 -30.31 4.53 46.32
C ARG A 343 -30.21 5.01 44.87
N ILE A 344 -29.76 4.15 43.97
CA ILE A 344 -29.96 4.35 42.55
C ILE A 344 -31.43 3.98 42.31
N PRO A 345 -32.31 4.94 41.99
CA PRO A 345 -33.70 4.62 41.76
C PRO A 345 -33.79 3.57 40.65
N ALA A 346 -34.64 2.56 40.86
CA ALA A 346 -35.13 1.72 39.78
C ALA A 346 -35.89 2.64 38.82
N ILE A 347 -35.17 3.23 37.87
CA ILE A 347 -35.79 3.90 36.74
C ILE A 347 -36.18 2.74 35.82
N ASP A 348 -37.48 2.52 35.69
CA ASP A 348 -38.04 1.80 34.53
C ASP A 348 -37.70 2.67 33.31
N ILE A 349 -36.56 2.36 32.69
CA ILE A 349 -36.08 3.07 31.51
C ILE A 349 -36.68 2.35 30.30
N ASP A 350 -37.73 2.96 29.75
CA ASP A 350 -38.19 2.71 28.39
C ASP A 350 -37.03 3.00 27.42
N ILE A 351 -36.94 2.21 26.35
CA ILE A 351 -35.76 2.06 25.47
C ILE A 351 -35.30 3.39 24.83
N ASP A 352 -36.14 4.42 24.83
CA ASP A 352 -35.88 5.71 24.19
C ASP A 352 -35.11 6.75 25.06
N GLN A 353 -34.80 6.48 26.33
CA GLN A 353 -34.08 7.44 27.21
C GLN A 353 -32.57 7.17 27.45
N TRP A 354 -32.00 6.12 26.84
CA TRP A 354 -30.57 5.77 27.02
C TRP A 354 -29.58 6.71 26.32
N SER A 355 -30.05 7.57 25.41
CA SER A 355 -29.22 8.54 24.69
C SER A 355 -28.74 9.74 25.55
N LEU A 356 -29.38 10.01 26.69
CA LEU A 356 -29.08 11.17 27.55
C LEU A 356 -28.21 10.83 28.78
N LEU A 357 -28.27 9.60 29.30
CA LEU A 357 -27.45 9.16 30.43
C LEU A 357 -26.03 8.74 30.02
N SER A 358 -25.87 8.26 28.79
CA SER A 358 -24.56 8.03 28.18
C SER A 358 -23.79 9.36 28.03
N TYR A 359 -24.46 10.46 27.70
CA TYR A 359 -23.85 11.78 27.57
C TYR A 359 -23.31 12.34 28.90
N ASN A 360 -24.09 12.27 29.98
CA ASN A 360 -23.69 12.82 31.29
C ASN A 360 -22.65 11.98 32.06
N PHE A 361 -22.56 10.66 31.79
CA PHE A 361 -21.54 9.81 32.40
C PHE A 361 -20.19 9.90 31.67
N ILE A 362 -20.22 10.15 30.35
CA ILE A 362 -19.03 10.44 29.53
C ILE A 362 -18.42 11.80 29.91
N ASP A 363 -19.23 12.80 30.28
CA ASP A 363 -18.75 14.14 30.70
C ASP A 363 -18.11 14.18 32.10
N SER A 364 -18.40 13.22 32.99
CA SER A 364 -17.73 13.12 34.31
C SER A 364 -16.31 12.53 34.20
N LEU A 365 -16.00 11.84 33.10
CA LEU A 365 -14.71 11.23 32.80
C LEU A 365 -13.79 12.14 31.94
N TYR A 366 -14.27 13.33 31.57
CA TYR A 366 -13.54 14.32 30.77
C TYR A 366 -12.16 14.76 31.32
N PRO A 367 -11.84 14.70 32.64
CA PRO A 367 -10.50 15.06 33.12
C PRO A 367 -9.42 13.99 32.87
N LEU A 368 -9.79 12.76 32.50
CA LEU A 368 -8.85 11.64 32.28
C LEU A 368 -8.50 11.42 30.81
N ASN A 369 -8.94 12.31 29.93
CA ASN A 369 -9.01 12.11 28.48
C ASN A 369 -7.67 12.26 27.72
N ASN A 370 -6.52 12.18 28.41
CA ASN A 370 -5.21 12.33 27.78
C ASN A 370 -4.45 11.03 27.53
N LEU A 371 -5.05 9.86 27.79
CA LEU A 371 -4.56 8.60 27.26
C LEU A 371 -5.71 7.58 27.37
N PHE A 372 -6.18 7.04 26.25
CA PHE A 372 -7.13 5.92 26.09
C PHE A 372 -8.59 6.22 25.67
N ASN A 373 -8.82 5.91 24.38
CA ASN A 373 -10.03 5.81 23.57
C ASN A 373 -11.38 5.46 24.25
N GLN A 374 -12.42 6.21 23.85
CA GLN A 374 -13.87 5.98 23.97
C GLN A 374 -14.34 4.53 23.73
N VAL A 375 -13.62 3.76 22.90
CA VAL A 375 -13.94 2.35 22.60
C VAL A 375 -13.83 1.45 23.85
N MET A 376 -12.90 1.76 24.77
CA MET A 376 -12.70 0.94 25.99
C MET A 376 -13.86 1.08 26.99
N ILE A 377 -14.57 2.22 26.99
CA ILE A 377 -15.70 2.49 27.88
C ILE A 377 -16.96 1.76 27.37
N TYR A 378 -17.12 1.65 26.05
CA TYR A 378 -18.20 0.88 25.42
C TYR A 378 -18.00 -0.63 25.59
N ASP A 379 -16.78 -1.15 25.44
CA ASP A 379 -16.53 -2.59 25.66
C ASP A 379 -16.68 -2.99 27.14
N LEU A 380 -16.29 -2.11 28.07
CA LEU A 380 -16.46 -2.34 29.51
C LEU A 380 -17.95 -2.30 29.92
N SER A 381 -18.75 -1.41 29.32
CA SER A 381 -20.19 -1.36 29.59
C SER A 381 -20.94 -2.57 29.01
N ILE A 382 -20.52 -3.09 27.84
CA ILE A 382 -21.05 -4.33 27.26
C ILE A 382 -20.66 -5.56 28.10
N ALA A 383 -19.41 -5.65 28.58
CA ALA A 383 -18.96 -6.75 29.43
C ALA A 383 -19.68 -6.78 30.80
N ILE A 384 -19.91 -5.61 31.40
CA ILE A 384 -20.69 -5.48 32.64
C ILE A 384 -22.16 -5.86 32.39
N TYR A 385 -22.72 -5.52 31.23
CA TYR A 385 -24.07 -5.91 30.82
C TYR A 385 -24.21 -7.43 30.61
N SER A 386 -23.23 -8.09 29.99
CA SER A 386 -23.26 -9.55 29.79
C SER A 386 -23.14 -10.33 31.09
N ASP A 387 -22.29 -9.87 32.02
CA ASP A 387 -22.13 -10.52 33.33
C ASP A 387 -23.34 -10.31 34.25
N PHE A 388 -24.00 -9.15 34.19
CA PHE A 388 -25.26 -8.92 34.93
C PHE A 388 -26.42 -9.76 34.39
N HIS A 389 -26.47 -10.01 33.08
CA HIS A 389 -27.52 -10.84 32.49
C HIS A 389 -27.35 -12.34 32.81
N ILE A 390 -26.10 -12.82 32.91
CA ILE A 390 -25.78 -14.20 33.32
C ILE A 390 -26.14 -14.44 34.79
N LEU A 391 -25.93 -13.45 35.66
CA LEU A 391 -26.29 -13.54 37.08
C LEU A 391 -27.81 -13.56 37.33
N LYS A 392 -28.61 -13.01 36.41
CA LYS A 392 -30.09 -12.97 36.51
C LYS A 392 -30.78 -14.23 35.97
N VAL A 393 -30.08 -15.03 35.16
CA VAL A 393 -30.58 -16.32 34.62
C VAL A 393 -30.25 -17.50 35.56
N LEU A 394 -29.33 -17.30 36.51
CA LEU A 394 -28.90 -18.30 37.49
C LEU A 394 -29.47 -18.09 38.91
N SER A 395 -30.32 -17.08 39.11
CA SER A 395 -31.17 -16.88 40.30
C SER A 395 -32.61 -17.25 39.99
#